data_AF-A0A812QI11-F1
#
_entry.id   AF-A0A812QI11-F1
#
_cell.length_a   1.000
_cell.length_b   1.000
_cell.length_c   1.000
_cell.angle_alpha   90.00
_cell.angle_beta   90.00
_cell.angle_gamma   90.00
#
_symmetry.space_group_name_H-M   'P 1'
#
loop_
_entity.id
_entity.type
_entity.pdbx_description
1 polymer ?
#
loop_
_entity_poly.entity_id
_entity_poly.type
_entity_poly.pdbx_seq_one_letter_code
_entity_poly.pdbx_strand_id
1 'polypeptide(L)'
;MYTVPMDVLLQMKEVRTYEGMLESGSLVEFEEQMGQAMFVSHQWLSIHHPDPDAEQLRTLQRALNNILSNASQVRLPAATEIYLGRVQCPTVHTFKAGRLFAWYDYCCCPQGASDDAARDRQEAIDSIPVYVARCRFFVILCPALRHSDLNFTLSQQTWSQRGWCRTERVAVELAEREDGWIIVIESATHQT
;
A
#
# COMPACT_ATOMS: atom_id res chain seq x y z
N MET A 1 -7.61 9.98 -8.73
CA MET A 1 -7.25 8.92 -7.74
C MET A 1 -7.35 9.54 -6.37
N TYR A 2 -8.27 9.09 -5.51
CA TYR A 2 -8.28 9.52 -4.11
C TYR A 2 -7.17 8.84 -3.32
N THR A 3 -6.54 9.58 -2.42
CA THR A 3 -5.44 9.10 -1.59
C THR A 3 -5.51 9.68 -0.18
N VAL A 4 -4.86 9.01 0.75
CA VAL A 4 -4.67 9.47 2.13
C VAL A 4 -3.32 10.20 2.22
N PRO A 5 -3.27 11.48 2.62
CA PRO A 5 -2.00 12.15 2.92
C PRO A 5 -1.20 11.39 4.00
N MET A 6 0.12 11.34 3.87
CA MET A 6 0.96 10.54 4.77
C MET A 6 0.83 10.93 6.25
N ASP A 7 0.70 12.22 6.55
CA ASP A 7 0.49 12.74 7.91
C ASP A 7 -0.83 12.24 8.51
N VAL A 8 -1.89 12.14 7.71
CA VAL A 8 -3.17 11.55 8.10
C VAL A 8 -3.01 10.05 8.30
N LEU A 9 -2.41 9.34 7.34
CA LEU A 9 -2.19 7.88 7.42
C LEU A 9 -1.45 7.48 8.69
N LEU A 10 -0.40 8.21 9.07
CA LEU A 10 0.40 7.93 10.26
C LEU A 10 -0.35 8.17 11.59
N GLN A 11 -1.45 8.90 11.56
CA GLN A 11 -2.29 9.20 12.74
C GLN A 11 -3.56 8.34 12.81
N MET A 12 -3.92 7.63 11.73
CA MET A 12 -5.08 6.74 11.71
C MET A 12 -4.96 5.65 12.78
N LYS A 13 -6.05 5.42 13.51
CA LYS A 13 -6.12 4.37 14.54
C LYS A 13 -6.71 3.07 14.01
N GLU A 14 -7.52 3.17 12.96
CA GLU A 14 -8.21 2.08 12.29
C GLU A 14 -8.31 2.39 10.79
N VAL A 15 -8.47 1.35 9.99
CA VAL A 15 -8.77 1.49 8.57
C VAL A 15 -10.26 1.82 8.45
N ARG A 16 -10.60 2.93 7.79
CA ARG A 16 -11.99 3.39 7.64
C ARG A 16 -12.42 3.30 6.18
N THR A 17 -13.72 3.19 5.96
CA THR A 17 -14.28 3.18 4.60
C THR A 17 -13.98 4.48 3.88
N TYR A 18 -13.95 4.41 2.54
CA TYR A 18 -13.84 5.59 1.68
C TYR A 18 -14.82 6.71 2.05
N GLU A 19 -16.08 6.38 2.32
CA GLU A 19 -17.10 7.36 2.67
C GLU A 19 -16.78 8.06 4.01
N GLY A 20 -16.36 7.31 5.03
CA GLY A 20 -15.96 7.89 6.32
C GLY A 20 -14.67 8.71 6.23
N MET A 21 -13.76 8.31 5.34
CA MET A 21 -12.54 9.08 5.06
C MET A 21 -12.85 10.36 4.28
N LEU A 22 -13.81 10.34 3.35
CA LEU A 22 -14.26 11.50 2.59
C LEU A 22 -15.01 12.51 3.49
N GLU A 23 -15.96 12.03 4.30
CA GLU A 23 -16.74 12.86 5.23
C GLU A 23 -15.84 13.59 6.24
N SER A 24 -14.81 12.91 6.73
CA SER A 24 -13.84 13.50 7.67
C SER A 24 -12.77 14.37 7.00
N GLY A 25 -12.82 14.58 5.68
CA GLY A 25 -11.84 15.36 4.93
C GLY A 25 -10.42 14.75 4.94
N SER A 26 -10.33 13.43 5.16
CA SER A 26 -9.07 12.69 5.26
C SER A 26 -8.55 12.19 3.91
N LEU A 27 -9.33 12.35 2.84
CA LEU A 27 -8.94 12.04 1.46
C LEU A 27 -8.67 13.28 0.66
N VAL A 28 -7.73 13.16 -0.27
CA VAL A 28 -7.45 14.17 -1.29
C VAL A 28 -7.43 13.51 -2.66
N GLU A 29 -7.91 14.21 -3.68
CA GLU A 29 -7.68 13.80 -5.05
C GLU A 29 -6.21 14.08 -5.41
N PHE A 30 -5.46 13.03 -5.72
CA PHE A 30 -4.04 13.12 -5.98
C PHE A 30 -3.75 13.56 -7.41
N GLU A 31 -2.91 14.57 -7.52
CA GLU A 31 -2.25 15.00 -8.73
C GLU A 31 -0.73 14.92 -8.58
N GLU A 32 -0.01 14.59 -9.65
CA GLU A 32 1.45 14.37 -9.60
C GLU A 32 2.25 15.59 -9.15
N GLN A 33 1.72 16.80 -9.41
CA GLN A 33 2.33 18.04 -8.93
C GLN A 33 2.31 18.20 -7.39
N MET A 34 1.45 17.45 -6.68
CA MET A 34 1.36 17.51 -5.22
C MET A 34 2.51 16.80 -4.52
N GLY A 35 3.18 15.85 -5.18
CA GLY A 35 4.23 15.04 -4.62
C GLY A 35 4.26 13.63 -5.19
N GLN A 36 4.39 12.63 -4.32
CA GLN A 36 4.60 11.23 -4.70
C GLN A 36 3.52 10.35 -4.10
N ALA A 37 3.00 9.42 -4.91
CA ALA A 37 2.01 8.45 -4.46
C ALA A 37 2.64 7.08 -4.15
N MET A 38 1.99 6.36 -3.26
CA MET A 38 2.32 5.02 -2.78
C MET A 38 1.09 4.14 -2.93
N PHE A 39 1.20 3.02 -3.62
CA PHE A 39 0.14 2.03 -3.69
C PHE A 39 0.39 0.97 -2.60
N VAL A 40 -0.57 0.75 -1.71
CA VAL A 40 -0.48 -0.29 -0.68
C VAL A 40 -1.29 -1.50 -1.11
N SER A 41 -0.59 -2.54 -1.56
CA SER A 41 -1.17 -3.85 -1.86
C SER A 41 -1.11 -4.73 -0.63
N HIS A 42 -2.24 -5.30 -0.22
CA HIS A 42 -2.37 -6.08 1.01
C HIS A 42 -3.42 -7.19 0.90
N GLN A 43 -3.46 -8.06 1.89
CA GLN A 43 -4.51 -9.07 2.03
C GLN A 43 -5.47 -8.65 3.14
N TRP A 44 -6.73 -9.05 3.02
CA TRP A 44 -7.69 -8.83 4.10
C TRP A 44 -7.44 -9.82 5.24
N LEU A 45 -7.54 -9.35 6.48
CA LEU A 45 -7.43 -10.15 7.70
C LEU A 45 -8.75 -10.77 8.15
N SER A 46 -9.87 -10.30 7.65
CA SER A 46 -11.19 -10.89 7.89
C SER A 46 -12.05 -10.85 6.63
N ILE A 47 -13.16 -11.57 6.63
CA ILE A 47 -14.14 -11.60 5.55
C ILE A 47 -14.88 -10.25 5.43
N HIS A 48 -15.06 -9.56 6.56
CA HIS A 48 -15.92 -8.36 6.63
C HIS A 48 -15.13 -7.05 6.67
N HIS A 49 -13.86 -7.10 7.04
CA HIS A 49 -13.01 -5.93 7.20
C HIS A 49 -11.54 -6.26 6.88
N PRO A 50 -10.83 -5.40 6.14
CA PRO A 50 -9.45 -5.69 5.74
C PRO A 50 -8.46 -5.79 6.89
N ASP A 51 -8.69 -5.04 7.97
CA ASP A 51 -7.78 -4.98 9.12
C ASP A 51 -8.55 -4.66 10.42
N PRO A 52 -9.34 -5.60 10.96
CA PRO A 52 -10.29 -5.35 12.05
C PRO A 52 -9.64 -4.74 13.30
N ASP A 53 -8.44 -5.20 13.63
CA ASP A 53 -7.69 -4.79 14.81
C ASP A 53 -6.59 -3.76 14.49
N ALA A 54 -6.55 -3.22 13.27
CA ALA A 54 -5.56 -2.27 12.78
C ALA A 54 -4.10 -2.75 12.87
N GLU A 55 -3.86 -4.07 12.80
CA GLU A 55 -2.55 -4.68 12.92
C GLU A 55 -1.68 -4.46 11.67
N GLN A 56 -2.26 -4.55 10.48
CA GLN A 56 -1.56 -4.25 9.23
C GLN A 56 -1.23 -2.76 9.15
N LEU A 57 -2.20 -1.89 9.47
CA LEU A 57 -2.03 -0.45 9.52
C LEU A 57 -0.90 -0.06 10.47
N ARG A 58 -0.89 -0.59 11.70
CA ARG A 58 0.21 -0.32 12.65
C ARG A 58 1.55 -0.80 12.13
N THR A 59 1.59 -1.94 11.44
CA THR A 59 2.83 -2.46 10.85
C THR A 59 3.35 -1.53 9.77
N LEU A 60 2.48 -1.08 8.86
CA LEU A 60 2.79 -0.12 7.82
C LEU A 60 3.28 1.21 8.42
N GLN A 61 2.54 1.79 9.36
CA GLN A 61 2.90 3.04 10.02
C GLN A 61 4.26 2.96 10.71
N ARG A 62 4.55 1.86 11.42
CA ARG A 62 5.84 1.66 12.09
C ARG A 62 6.99 1.50 11.09
N ALA A 63 6.78 0.72 10.02
CA ALA A 63 7.77 0.57 8.96
C ALA A 63 8.08 1.92 8.28
N LEU A 64 7.06 2.69 7.93
CA LEU A 64 7.22 4.02 7.32
C LEU A 64 7.90 5.00 8.28
N ASN A 65 7.50 5.05 9.55
CA ASN A 65 8.18 5.87 10.56
C ASN A 65 9.66 5.49 10.72
N ASN A 66 9.98 4.19 10.71
CA ASN A 66 11.36 3.72 10.79
C ASN A 66 12.19 4.12 9.57
N ILE A 67 11.61 4.05 8.36
CA ILE A 67 12.26 4.52 7.14
C ILE A 67 12.47 6.04 7.17
N LEU A 68 11.44 6.82 7.51
CA LEU A 68 11.47 8.29 7.51
C LEU A 68 12.39 8.86 8.59
N SER A 69 12.54 8.17 9.72
CA SER A 69 13.51 8.50 10.78
C SER A 69 14.91 7.94 10.52
N ASN A 70 15.12 7.20 9.42
CA ASN A 70 16.36 6.51 9.08
C ASN A 70 16.79 5.46 10.14
N ALA A 71 15.84 4.95 10.94
CA ALA A 71 16.04 3.86 11.88
C ALA A 71 16.01 2.48 11.20
N SER A 72 15.37 2.37 10.04
CA SER A 72 15.41 1.20 9.16
C SER A 72 15.67 1.62 7.72
N GLN A 73 16.20 0.69 6.92
CA GLN A 73 16.47 0.88 5.49
C GLN A 73 15.81 -0.25 4.71
N VAL A 74 15.31 0.08 3.53
CA VAL A 74 14.86 -0.93 2.55
C VAL A 74 16.10 -1.62 2.01
N ARG A 75 16.13 -2.95 2.04
CA ARG A 75 17.31 -3.77 1.69
C ARG A 75 16.95 -4.85 0.70
N LEU A 76 17.84 -5.16 -0.24
CA LEU A 76 17.60 -6.28 -1.14
C LEU A 76 17.46 -7.61 -0.39
N PRO A 77 16.57 -8.51 -0.85
CA PRO A 77 16.60 -9.90 -0.42
C PRO A 77 18.00 -10.48 -0.69
N ALA A 78 18.53 -11.24 0.26
CA ALA A 78 19.91 -11.76 0.20
C ALA A 78 20.18 -12.56 -1.09
N ALA A 79 19.20 -13.36 -1.54
CA ALA A 79 19.30 -14.09 -2.79
C ALA A 79 19.47 -13.13 -4.00
N THR A 80 18.69 -12.06 -4.07
CA THR A 80 18.79 -11.04 -5.13
C THR A 80 20.16 -10.36 -5.12
N GLU A 81 20.67 -9.97 -3.95
CA GLU A 81 22.01 -9.35 -3.84
C GLU A 81 23.11 -10.32 -4.29
N ILE A 82 22.98 -11.61 -4.01
CA ILE A 82 23.94 -12.63 -4.48
C ILE A 82 23.93 -12.77 -6.01
N TYR A 83 22.76 -12.82 -6.63
CA TYR A 83 22.65 -13.04 -8.08
C TYR A 83 22.92 -11.80 -8.93
N LEU A 84 22.46 -10.63 -8.49
CA LEU A 84 22.52 -9.38 -9.26
C LEU A 84 23.57 -8.39 -8.73
N GLY A 85 24.17 -8.68 -7.58
CA GLY A 85 24.98 -7.71 -6.85
C GLY A 85 24.14 -6.65 -6.13
N ARG A 86 24.81 -5.61 -5.64
CA ARG A 86 24.14 -4.46 -5.01
C ARG A 86 23.47 -3.60 -6.08
N VAL A 87 22.15 -3.72 -6.20
CA VAL A 87 21.32 -2.76 -6.93
C VAL A 87 20.83 -1.65 -5.97
N GLN A 88 20.35 -0.54 -6.53
CA GLN A 88 19.86 0.57 -5.72
C GLN A 88 18.57 0.19 -4.97
N CYS A 89 18.43 0.69 -3.75
CA CYS A 89 17.20 0.64 -2.96
C CYS A 89 16.73 2.06 -2.66
N PRO A 90 15.42 2.28 -2.44
CA PRO A 90 14.94 3.59 -2.02
C PRO A 90 15.52 3.95 -0.66
N THR A 91 16.00 5.18 -0.54
CA THR A 91 16.57 5.70 0.71
C THR A 91 15.60 6.68 1.36
N VAL A 92 15.87 7.10 2.60
CA VAL A 92 15.09 8.15 3.26
C VAL A 92 14.95 9.42 2.41
N HIS A 93 15.96 9.76 1.60
CA HIS A 93 15.91 10.90 0.69
C HIS A 93 14.87 10.70 -0.42
N THR A 94 14.73 9.47 -0.93
CA THR A 94 13.71 9.11 -1.93
C THR A 94 12.30 9.36 -1.38
N PHE A 95 12.04 9.00 -0.13
CA PHE A 95 10.76 9.24 0.54
C PHE A 95 10.53 10.72 0.90
N LYS A 96 11.59 11.47 1.18
CA LYS A 96 11.52 12.90 1.54
C LYS A 96 11.62 13.84 0.34
N ALA A 97 11.69 13.32 -0.88
CA ALA A 97 11.80 14.12 -2.10
C ALA A 97 10.52 14.92 -2.43
N GLY A 98 9.41 14.65 -1.74
CA GLY A 98 8.17 15.41 -1.84
C GLY A 98 7.17 15.02 -0.75
N ARG A 99 5.95 15.54 -0.83
CA ARG A 99 4.84 15.06 0.00
C ARG A 99 4.47 13.65 -0.43
N LEU A 100 4.12 12.80 0.53
CA LEU A 100 3.72 11.42 0.27
C LEU A 100 2.21 11.26 0.44
N PHE A 101 1.62 10.45 -0.44
CA PHE A 101 0.20 10.11 -0.44
C PHE A 101 0.04 8.61 -0.61
N ALA A 102 -0.81 7.98 0.18
CA ALA A 102 -1.04 6.54 0.13
C ALA A 102 -2.40 6.23 -0.49
N TRP A 103 -2.40 5.40 -1.52
CA TRP A 103 -3.59 4.72 -1.99
C TRP A 103 -3.72 3.39 -1.23
N TYR A 104 -4.86 3.21 -0.58
CA TYR A 104 -5.21 2.03 0.21
C TYR A 104 -6.65 1.66 -0.13
N ASP A 105 -6.88 0.45 -0.63
CA ASP A 105 -8.13 0.04 -1.31
C ASP A 105 -9.40 0.41 -0.53
N TYR A 106 -9.49 0.04 0.74
CA TYR A 106 -10.68 0.25 1.57
C TYR A 106 -10.94 1.72 1.90
N CYS A 107 -9.87 2.51 2.01
CA CYS A 107 -9.93 3.95 2.29
C CYS A 107 -10.15 4.78 1.02
N CYS A 108 -9.76 4.29 -0.16
CA CYS A 108 -9.67 5.09 -1.39
C CYS A 108 -10.63 4.62 -2.49
N CYS A 109 -11.35 3.52 -2.26
CA CYS A 109 -12.34 2.96 -3.17
C CYS A 109 -13.72 2.91 -2.48
N PRO A 110 -14.81 3.39 -3.12
CA PRO A 110 -16.15 3.41 -2.52
C PRO A 110 -16.61 2.07 -1.94
N GLN A 111 -17.12 2.06 -0.71
CA GLN A 111 -17.61 0.87 0.01
C GLN A 111 -19.13 0.86 0.18
N GLY A 112 -19.81 1.95 -0.21
CA GLY A 112 -21.26 2.09 -0.11
C GLY A 112 -22.07 1.03 -0.88
N ALA A 113 -23.29 0.79 -0.40
CA ALA A 113 -24.22 -0.18 -0.97
C ALA A 113 -25.24 0.41 -1.96
N SER A 114 -25.26 1.74 -2.14
CA SER A 114 -26.12 2.37 -3.15
C SER A 114 -25.66 2.03 -4.57
N ASP A 115 -26.57 2.10 -5.54
CA ASP A 115 -26.26 1.82 -6.96
C ASP A 115 -25.15 2.76 -7.49
N ASP A 116 -25.20 4.04 -7.09
CA ASP A 116 -24.16 5.01 -7.43
C ASP A 116 -22.81 4.63 -6.82
N ALA A 117 -22.76 4.28 -5.54
CA ALA A 117 -21.52 3.85 -4.90
C ALA A 117 -20.97 2.54 -5.51
N ALA A 118 -21.84 1.65 -5.96
CA ALA A 118 -21.44 0.43 -6.64
C ALA A 118 -20.82 0.71 -8.02
N ARG A 119 -21.40 1.64 -8.79
CA ARG A 119 -20.84 2.10 -10.07
C ARG A 119 -19.49 2.77 -9.85
N ASP A 120 -19.41 3.72 -8.92
CA ASP A 120 -18.19 4.45 -8.64
C ASP A 120 -17.07 3.52 -8.10
N ARG A 121 -17.45 2.49 -7.30
CA ARG A 121 -16.54 1.42 -6.90
C ARG A 121 -16.00 0.65 -8.09
N GLN A 122 -16.86 0.27 -9.05
CA GLN A 122 -16.42 -0.47 -10.23
C GLN A 122 -15.46 0.36 -11.09
N GLU A 123 -15.76 1.65 -11.30
CA GLU A 123 -14.87 2.56 -12.03
C GLU A 123 -13.51 2.71 -11.34
N ALA A 124 -13.49 2.79 -10.00
CA ALA A 124 -12.26 2.81 -9.24
C ALA A 124 -11.46 1.49 -9.33
N ILE A 125 -12.15 0.34 -9.30
CA ILE A 125 -11.54 -0.99 -9.48
C ILE A 125 -10.93 -1.13 -10.87
N ASP A 126 -11.66 -0.76 -11.91
CA ASP A 126 -11.20 -0.84 -13.30
C ASP A 126 -9.98 0.07 -13.55
N SER A 127 -9.85 1.13 -12.75
CA SER A 127 -8.74 2.07 -12.80
C SER A 127 -7.52 1.67 -11.96
N ILE A 128 -7.57 0.58 -11.18
CA ILE A 128 -6.46 0.13 -10.31
C ILE A 128 -5.12 0.02 -11.07
N PRO A 129 -5.04 -0.61 -12.27
CA PRO A 129 -3.77 -0.69 -12.99
C PRO A 129 -3.15 0.68 -13.30
N VAL A 130 -3.99 1.67 -13.63
CA VAL A 130 -3.55 3.05 -13.87
C VAL A 130 -3.08 3.71 -12.58
N TYR A 131 -3.78 3.48 -11.46
CA TYR A 131 -3.36 3.98 -10.15
C TYR A 131 -2.00 3.42 -9.73
N VAL A 132 -1.79 2.12 -9.93
CA VAL A 132 -0.50 1.45 -9.70
C VAL A 132 0.61 2.09 -10.54
N ALA A 133 0.38 2.28 -11.84
CA ALA A 133 1.38 2.86 -12.74
C ALA A 133 1.78 4.30 -12.35
N ARG A 134 0.85 5.08 -11.80
CA ARG A 134 1.09 6.45 -11.32
C ARG A 134 1.78 6.53 -9.96
N CYS A 135 1.81 5.44 -9.19
CA CYS A 135 2.42 5.44 -7.87
C CYS A 135 3.94 5.31 -7.96
N ARG A 136 4.67 6.15 -7.22
CA ARG A 136 6.13 6.08 -7.10
C ARG A 136 6.58 4.82 -6.38
N PHE A 137 5.86 4.45 -5.35
CA PHE A 137 6.15 3.30 -4.51
C PHE A 137 5.02 2.29 -4.64
N PHE A 138 5.37 1.02 -4.88
CA PHE A 138 4.46 -0.11 -4.80
C PHE A 138 4.81 -0.93 -3.57
N VAL A 139 4.00 -0.83 -2.53
CA VAL A 139 4.22 -1.47 -1.24
C VAL A 139 3.40 -2.74 -1.15
N ILE A 140 4.08 -3.87 -0.99
CA ILE A 140 3.45 -5.12 -0.58
C ILE A 140 3.47 -5.18 0.93
N LEU A 141 2.32 -5.03 1.54
CA LEU A 141 2.12 -5.19 2.97
C LEU A 141 1.67 -6.63 3.23
N CYS A 142 2.58 -7.46 3.74
CA CYS A 142 2.33 -8.87 3.99
C CYS A 142 2.90 -9.35 5.33
N PRO A 143 2.51 -8.70 6.46
CA PRO A 143 2.97 -9.12 7.77
C PRO A 143 2.43 -10.51 8.15
N ALA A 144 3.19 -11.22 8.98
CA ALA A 144 2.82 -12.55 9.48
C ALA A 144 1.70 -12.47 10.54
N LEU A 145 0.50 -12.13 10.09
CA LEU A 145 -0.69 -11.96 10.90
C LEU A 145 -1.72 -13.06 10.63
N ARG A 146 -2.51 -13.39 11.65
CA ARG A 146 -3.50 -14.46 11.58
C ARG A 146 -4.79 -13.93 10.96
N HIS A 147 -5.30 -14.59 9.92
CA HIS A 147 -6.65 -14.27 9.44
C HIS A 147 -7.68 -14.68 10.50
N SER A 148 -8.63 -13.80 10.82
CA SER A 148 -9.58 -14.01 11.92
C SER A 148 -10.55 -15.15 11.63
N ASP A 149 -11.09 -15.20 10.41
CA ASP A 149 -12.12 -16.17 10.03
C ASP A 149 -11.56 -17.44 9.36
N LEU A 150 -10.36 -17.36 8.79
CA LEU A 150 -9.75 -18.43 8.00
C LEU A 150 -8.51 -18.96 8.72
N ASN A 151 -8.29 -20.27 8.67
CA ASN A 151 -7.28 -20.96 9.46
C ASN A 151 -5.83 -20.81 8.89
N PHE A 152 -5.45 -19.64 8.36
CA PHE A 152 -4.12 -19.40 7.79
C PHE A 152 -3.49 -18.08 8.26
N THR A 153 -2.18 -17.97 8.08
CA THR A 153 -1.39 -16.77 8.41
C THR A 153 -0.95 -16.09 7.11
N LEU A 154 -1.10 -14.77 7.05
CA LEU A 154 -0.69 -13.95 5.93
C LEU A 154 0.84 -14.01 5.76
N SER A 155 1.28 -13.87 4.51
CA SER A 155 2.69 -13.88 4.14
C SER A 155 2.82 -13.40 2.70
N GLN A 156 4.04 -13.09 2.27
CA GLN A 156 4.30 -12.78 0.86
C GLN A 156 3.84 -13.91 -0.07
N GLN A 157 4.00 -15.17 0.36
CA GLN A 157 3.54 -16.33 -0.39
C GLN A 157 2.02 -16.31 -0.57
N THR A 158 1.24 -16.16 0.50
CA THR A 158 -0.23 -16.15 0.39
C THR A 158 -0.73 -14.91 -0.35
N TRP A 159 -0.07 -13.76 -0.21
CA TRP A 159 -0.34 -12.55 -0.98
C TRP A 159 -0.19 -12.81 -2.49
N SER A 160 0.92 -13.44 -2.89
CA SER A 160 1.21 -13.73 -4.31
C SER A 160 0.24 -14.71 -4.98
N GLN A 161 -0.60 -15.41 -4.20
CA GLN A 161 -1.61 -16.32 -4.73
C GLN A 161 -2.94 -15.62 -5.05
N ARG A 162 -3.17 -14.40 -4.56
CA ARG A 162 -4.42 -13.66 -4.81
C ARG A 162 -4.43 -13.05 -6.20
N GLY A 163 -5.57 -13.16 -6.89
CA GLY A 163 -5.76 -12.63 -8.24
C GLY A 163 -5.44 -11.15 -8.35
N TRP A 164 -6.08 -10.30 -7.53
CA TRP A 164 -5.84 -8.86 -7.54
C TRP A 164 -4.39 -8.48 -7.23
N CYS A 165 -3.78 -9.08 -6.22
CA CYS A 165 -2.38 -8.84 -5.86
C CYS A 165 -1.41 -9.18 -7.01
N ARG A 166 -1.69 -10.25 -7.78
CA ARG A 166 -0.91 -10.60 -8.97
C ARG A 166 -1.13 -9.59 -10.10
N THR A 167 -2.37 -9.14 -10.31
CA THR A 167 -2.68 -8.10 -11.31
C THR A 167 -1.95 -6.80 -10.99
N GLU A 168 -2.02 -6.35 -9.74
CA GLU A 168 -1.32 -5.17 -9.23
C GLU A 168 0.20 -5.30 -9.40
N ARG A 169 0.77 -6.48 -9.08
CA ARG A 169 2.20 -6.75 -9.32
C ARG A 169 2.57 -6.61 -10.79
N VAL A 170 1.79 -7.22 -11.68
CA VAL A 170 2.06 -7.14 -13.12
C VAL A 170 1.90 -5.70 -13.62
N ALA A 171 0.94 -4.94 -13.10
CA ALA A 171 0.73 -3.55 -13.48
C ALA A 171 1.93 -2.66 -13.11
N VAL A 172 2.58 -2.86 -11.95
CA VAL A 172 3.79 -2.10 -11.61
C VAL A 172 4.99 -2.50 -12.47
N GLU A 173 5.16 -3.79 -12.76
CA GLU A 173 6.29 -4.28 -13.59
C GLU A 173 6.17 -3.85 -15.06
N LEU A 174 4.94 -3.65 -15.55
CA LEU A 174 4.66 -3.17 -16.91
C LEU A 174 4.52 -1.65 -17.00
N ALA A 175 4.58 -0.93 -15.87
CA ALA A 175 4.45 0.52 -15.88
C ALA A 175 5.68 1.16 -16.57
N GLU A 176 5.43 2.10 -17.47
CA GLU A 176 6.47 2.89 -18.13
C GLU A 176 7.01 3.96 -17.16
N ARG A 177 7.73 3.52 -16.13
CA ARG A 177 8.34 4.43 -15.15
C ARG A 177 9.70 3.93 -14.68
N GLU A 178 10.72 4.77 -14.86
CA GLU A 178 12.11 4.41 -14.58
C GLU A 178 12.51 4.60 -13.11
N ASP A 179 11.78 5.41 -12.35
CA ASP A 179 12.12 5.81 -10.98
C ASP A 179 11.22 5.16 -9.92
N GLY A 180 10.67 3.98 -10.26
CA GLY A 180 9.78 3.22 -9.42
C GLY A 180 10.43 2.25 -8.46
N TRP A 181 9.76 2.07 -7.31
CA TRP A 181 10.25 1.21 -6.24
C TRP A 181 9.18 0.23 -5.82
N ILE A 182 9.50 -1.04 -5.87
CA ILE A 182 8.74 -2.10 -5.22
C ILE A 182 9.35 -2.34 -3.84
N ILE A 183 8.51 -2.36 -2.81
CA ILE A 183 8.93 -2.54 -1.41
C ILE A 183 8.05 -3.59 -0.77
N VAL A 184 8.65 -4.58 -0.13
CA VAL A 184 7.95 -5.61 0.64
C VAL A 184 8.10 -5.30 2.12
N ILE A 185 6.99 -5.16 2.83
CA ILE A 185 6.94 -4.92 4.28
C ILE A 185 6.36 -6.16 4.94
N GLU A 186 7.24 -6.99 5.49
CA GLU A 186 6.86 -8.17 6.29
C GLU A 186 6.78 -7.83 7.78
N SER A 187 7.49 -6.79 8.22
CA SER A 187 7.38 -6.27 9.59
C SER A 187 7.82 -4.80 9.68
N ALA A 188 7.66 -4.22 10.87
CA ALA A 188 8.10 -2.86 11.17
C ALA A 188 9.61 -2.64 10.95
N THR A 189 10.44 -3.69 10.94
CA THR A 189 11.90 -3.60 10.79
C THR A 189 12.46 -4.45 9.65
N HIS A 190 11.60 -5.11 8.88
CA HIS A 190 11.99 -5.91 7.74
C HIS A 190 11.29 -5.38 6.50
N GLN A 191 12.03 -4.56 5.75
CA GLN A 191 11.60 -4.00 4.47
C GLN A 191 12.60 -4.39 3.40
N THR A 192 12.12 -5.01 2.32
CA THR A 192 12.95 -5.45 1.21
C THR A 192 12.56 -4.90 -0.14
#